data_AF-A0A4T8IMP8-F1
#
_entry.id   AF-A0A4T8IMP8-F1
#
_cell.length_a   1.000
_cell.length_b   1.000
_cell.length_c   1.000
_cell.angle_alpha   90.00
_cell.angle_beta   90.00
_cell.angle_gamma   90.00
#
_symmetry.space_group_name_H-M   'P 1'
#
loop_
_entity.id
_entity.type
_entity.pdbx_description
1 polymer ?
#
loop_
_entity_poly.entity_id
_entity_poly.type
_entity_poly.pdbx_seq_one_letter_code
_entity_poly.pdbx_strand_id
1 'polypeptide(L)' 'MAAEGLRFTLSVDGIVEMATAVVSFRLYQHHCTPFILDVDIASGLSD' A
#
# COMPACT_ATOMS: atom_id res chain seq x y z
N MET A 1 20.65 9.46 -12.71
CA MET A 1 19.32 10.02 -12.38
C MET A 1 18.79 9.16 -11.24
N ALA A 2 18.72 9.70 -10.02
CA ALA A 2 18.06 8.98 -8.93
C ALA A 2 16.56 9.03 -9.22
N ALA A 3 15.95 7.89 -9.53
CA ALA A 3 14.51 7.80 -9.63
C ALA A 3 13.96 8.17 -8.25
N GLU A 4 13.29 9.32 -8.14
CA GLU A 4 12.53 9.63 -6.95
C GLU A 4 11.61 8.43 -6.71
N GLY A 5 11.78 7.77 -5.56
CA GLY A 5 11.09 6.52 -5.26
C GLY A 5 9.59 6.66 -5.50
N LEU A 6 8.98 5.65 -6.08
CA LEU A 6 7.54 5.60 -6.31
C LEU A 6 6.82 5.83 -4.97
N ARG A 7 6.04 6.91 -4.88
CA ARG A 7 5.18 7.20 -3.73
C ARG A 7 3.80 6.66 -4.01
N PHE A 8 3.32 5.77 -3.16
CA PHE A 8 1.97 5.24 -3.23
C PHE A 8 1.15 5.81 -2.08
N THR A 9 -0.04 6.30 -2.40
CA THR A 9 -1.05 6.68 -1.42
C THR A 9 -2.14 5.62 -1.48
N LEU A 10 -2.35 4.89 -0.39
CA LEU A 10 -3.46 3.94 -0.26
C LEU A 10 -4.61 4.66 0.42
N SER A 11 -5.71 4.86 -0.31
CA SER A 11 -6.98 5.33 0.26
C SER A 11 -7.96 4.18 0.27
N VAL A 12 -8.39 3.75 1.46
CA VAL A 12 -9.41 2.71 1.62
C VAL A 12 -10.68 3.36 2.15
N ASP A 13 -11.76 3.24 1.40
CA ASP A 13 -13.07 3.79 1.81
C ASP A 13 -13.52 3.13 3.12
N GLY A 14 -13.91 3.96 4.10
CA GLY A 14 -14.27 3.51 5.45
C GLY A 14 -13.11 3.31 6.43
N ILE A 15 -11.85 3.56 6.05
CA ILE A 15 -10.68 3.54 6.94
C ILE A 15 -10.14 4.95 7.14
N VAL A 16 -9.97 5.37 8.39
CA VAL A 16 -9.37 6.67 8.73
C VAL A 16 -7.87 6.63 8.46
N GLU A 17 -7.39 7.50 7.56
CA GLU A 17 -5.99 7.59 7.09
C GLU A 17 -4.94 7.69 8.21
N MET A 18 -5.33 8.14 9.40
CA MET A 18 -4.42 8.42 10.51
C MET A 18 -4.22 7.22 11.45
N ALA A 19 -5.05 6.17 11.34
CA ALA A 19 -5.04 5.02 12.26
C ALA A 19 -4.29 3.79 11.71
N THR A 20 -3.86 3.85 10.45
CA THR A 20 -3.26 2.70 9.74
C THR A 20 -1.90 3.06 9.16
N ALA A 21 -0.87 2.33 9.60
CA ALA A 21 0.47 2.45 9.06
C ALA A 21 0.70 1.32 8.04
N VAL A 22 1.09 1.68 6.81
CA VAL A 22 1.52 0.69 5.82
C VAL A 22 2.91 0.18 6.22
N VAL A 23 3.01 -1.10 6.55
CA VAL A 23 4.26 -1.73 7.01
C VAL A 23 5.08 -2.18 5.81
N SER A 24 4.42 -2.68 4.78
CA SER A 24 5.04 -3.19 3.56
C SER A 24 4.10 -3.06 2.38
N PHE A 25 4.63 -2.87 1.19
CA PHE A 25 3.87 -2.97 -0.03
C PHE A 25 4.69 -3.67 -1.12
N ARG A 26 4.00 -4.39 -2.01
CA ARG A 26 4.60 -5.05 -3.16
C ARG A 26 3.71 -4.83 -4.38
N LEU A 27 4.24 -4.11 -5.36
CA LEU A 27 3.64 -3.99 -6.68
C LEU A 27 4.31 -5.00 -7.61
N TYR A 28 3.54 -5.91 -8.18
CA TYR A 28 4.05 -6.83 -9.20
C TYR A 28 3.10 -6.93 -10.39
N GLN A 29 3.69 -7.10 -11.56
CA GLN A 29 2.99 -7.30 -12.81
C GLN A 29 3.38 -8.67 -13.35
N HIS A 30 2.39 -9.46 -13.75
CA HIS A 30 2.61 -10.64 -14.58
C HIS A 30 2.17 -10.32 -16.01
N HIS A 31 2.87 -10.89 -17.00
CA HIS A 31 2.48 -10.70 -18.40
C HIS A 31 1.05 -11.22 -18.60
N CYS A 32 0.20 -10.39 -19.23
CA CYS A 32 -1.22 -10.70 -19.49
C CYS A 32 -2.13 -10.81 -18.25
N THR A 33 -1.72 -10.33 -17.07
CA THR A 33 -2.62 -10.14 -15.92
C THR A 33 -2.67 -8.66 -15.51
N PRO A 34 -3.74 -8.21 -14.85
CA PRO A 34 -3.75 -6.90 -14.21
C PRO A 34 -2.61 -6.80 -13.17
N PHE A 35 -2.19 -5.56 -12.90
CA PHE A 35 -1.25 -5.26 -11.83
C PHE A 35 -1.84 -5.67 -10.48
N ILE A 36 -1.02 -6.29 -9.64
CA ILE A 36 -1.39 -6.61 -8.27
C ILE A 36 -0.58 -5.74 -7.33
N LEU A 37 -1.29 -5.01 -6.47
CA LEU A 37 -0.74 -4.24 -5.38
C LEU A 37 -1.09 -4.97 -4.07
N ASP A 38 -0.09 -5.59 -3.48
CA ASP A 38 -0.17 -6.22 -2.16
C ASP A 38 0.28 -5.20 -1.11
N VAL A 39 -0.53 -4.97 -0.08
CA VAL A 39 -0.23 -3.99 0.97
C VAL A 39 -0.50 -4.60 2.33
N ASP A 40 0.52 -4.59 3.19
CA ASP A 40 0.42 -5.01 4.58
C ASP A 40 0.21 -3.79 5.47
N ILE A 41 -0.88 -3.81 6.23
CA ILE A 41 -1.35 -2.68 7.02
C ILE A 41 -1.35 -3.07 8.49
N ALA A 42 -0.59 -2.35 9.31
CA ALA A 42 -0.71 -2.40 10.76
C ALA A 42 -1.71 -1.34 11.21
N SER A 43 -2.77 -1.78 11.88
CA SER A 43 -3.68 -0.87 12.58
C SER A 43 -3.22 -0.71 14.02
N GLY A 44 -3.14 0.53 14.48
CA GLY A 44 -2.83 0.85 15.88
C GLY A 44 -3.98 0.59 16.86
N LEU A 45 -5.13 0.07 16.39
CA LEU A 45 -6.15 -0.47 17.28
C LEU A 45 -5.59 -1.71 17.98
N SER A 46 -4.95 -1.49 19.12
CA SER A 46 -4.98 -2.49 20.19
C SER A 46 -6.44 -2.71 20.55
N ASP A 47 -6.83 -3.99 20.62
CA ASP A 47 -8.12 -4.51 21.12
C ASP A 47 -8.70 -3.69 22.28
#